data_AF-A0A444JDF4-F1
#
_entry.id   AF-A0A444JDF4-F1
#
_cell.length_a   1.000
_cell.length_b   1.000
_cell.length_c   1.000
_cell.angle_alpha   90.00
_cell.angle_beta   90.00
_cell.angle_gamma   90.00
#
_symmetry.space_group_name_H-M   'P 1'
#
loop_
_entity.id
_entity.type
_entity.pdbx_description
1 polymer ?
#
loop_
_entity_poly.entity_id
_entity_poly.type
_entity_poly.pdbx_seq_one_letter_code
_entity_poly.pdbx_strand_id
1 'polypeptide(L)'
;MPARHERVNTGVRPLNYNYYKVIVFAAAVGIIHELPLSYTGKHTDLPLQQIELQIKSIRSSTLNIIRLLGKTSMNTNLKLKIGLLFTLILFSAMTIVPSFYKDSPEWWKKYLAPQGLKLGLDLQGGVHMVLRVDLDKAVANSLGLSAQDLKKGLAKKNISAVQLDSPDPAQVVFTLPNTGVLGEINEIIKENFQDLDIDVQSEAGTFPRITLKLTQDKIDFVRQNAVDQSLEIIRNRVDQFGVGDPVIVRQGEDEIVVQLPGIKDHERAKDLIKSTAQLEFKLVSQQSVNLQELVDQAKAAGQWREGGDAEQLKQLNLGLQASLPKGTEIAFQLIVDEQNPKKENK
;
A
#
# COMPACT_ATOMS: atom_id res chain seq x y z
N MET A 1 22.83 -15.74 60.34
CA MET A 1 23.43 -14.39 60.30
C MET A 1 24.84 -14.51 59.76
N PRO A 2 25.38 -13.58 58.93
CA PRO A 2 25.03 -12.15 58.88
C PRO A 2 24.79 -11.51 57.49
N ALA A 3 24.06 -10.39 57.56
CA ALA A 3 24.20 -9.11 56.82
C ALA A 3 24.20 -9.05 55.28
N ARG A 4 23.00 -8.92 54.71
CA ARG A 4 22.75 -8.32 53.39
C ARG A 4 22.98 -6.80 53.48
N HIS A 5 24.01 -6.27 52.82
CA HIS A 5 24.18 -4.83 52.60
C HIS A 5 23.47 -4.43 51.30
N GLU A 6 22.40 -3.66 51.43
CA GLU A 6 21.68 -3.02 50.34
C GLU A 6 22.44 -1.73 49.95
N ARG A 7 23.13 -1.73 48.81
CA ARG A 7 23.65 -0.49 48.23
C ARG A 7 22.56 0.14 47.37
N VAL A 8 21.97 1.22 47.87
CA VAL A 8 21.17 2.15 47.07
C VAL A 8 22.09 2.80 46.04
N ASN A 9 21.90 2.44 44.77
CA ASN A 9 22.60 3.05 43.64
C ASN A 9 21.87 4.35 43.24
N THR A 10 22.29 5.49 43.80
CA THR A 10 21.90 6.82 43.30
C THR A 10 22.67 7.14 42.03
N GLY A 11 22.26 6.50 40.93
CA GLY A 11 22.82 6.74 39.60
C GLY A 11 22.38 8.08 39.03
N VAL A 12 23.07 9.16 39.37
CA VAL A 12 23.02 10.42 38.62
C VAL A 12 23.69 10.15 37.27
N ARG A 13 22.90 10.08 36.19
CA ARG A 13 23.42 9.85 34.83
C ARG A 13 24.26 11.06 34.40
N PRO A 14 25.46 10.87 33.83
CA PRO A 14 26.23 11.98 33.29
C PRO A 14 25.47 12.64 32.13
N LEU A 15 25.47 13.98 32.10
CA LEU A 15 24.92 14.78 31.00
C LEU A 15 25.61 14.39 29.68
N ASN A 16 24.82 13.93 28.72
CA ASN A 16 25.26 13.53 27.38
C ASN A 16 25.94 14.73 26.67
N TYR A 17 27.04 14.48 25.96
CA TYR A 17 27.82 15.47 25.21
C TYR A 17 26.96 16.36 24.26
N ASN A 18 25.84 15.84 23.74
CA ASN A 18 24.89 16.61 22.93
C ASN A 18 24.04 17.61 23.74
N TYR A 19 23.75 17.33 25.02
CA TYR A 19 23.10 18.30 25.93
C TYR A 19 24.02 19.50 26.19
N TYR A 20 25.33 19.29 26.27
CA TYR A 20 26.32 20.36 26.43
C TYR A 20 26.38 21.28 25.21
N LYS A 21 26.27 20.76 23.98
CA LYS A 21 26.22 21.60 22.77
C LYS A 21 24.99 22.51 22.76
N VAL A 22 23.84 22.03 23.23
CA VAL A 22 22.62 22.83 23.35
C VAL A 22 22.77 23.92 24.41
N ILE A 23 23.41 23.63 25.55
CA ILE A 23 23.68 24.63 26.59
C ILE A 23 24.66 25.70 26.09
N VAL A 24 25.73 25.29 25.40
CA VAL A 24 26.71 26.23 24.80
C VAL A 24 26.05 27.08 23.71
N PHE A 25 25.17 26.49 22.89
CA PHE A 25 24.39 27.24 21.91
C PHE A 25 23.40 28.21 22.57
N ALA A 26 22.67 27.78 23.60
CA ALA A 26 21.75 28.64 24.35
C ALA A 26 22.47 29.79 25.10
N ALA A 27 23.68 29.54 25.60
CA ALA A 27 24.54 30.54 26.22
C ALA A 27 25.14 31.52 25.18
N ALA A 28 25.53 31.03 24.01
CA ALA A 28 26.01 31.86 22.89
C ALA A 28 24.91 32.78 22.33
N VAL A 29 23.65 32.35 22.43
CA VAL A 29 22.48 33.08 21.96
C VAL A 29 21.85 33.96 23.06
N GLY A 30 22.39 33.93 24.29
CA GLY A 30 22.01 34.83 25.38
C GLY A 30 20.67 34.52 26.06
N ILE A 31 20.17 33.28 25.97
CA ILE A 31 18.82 32.91 26.46
C ILE A 31 18.80 32.47 27.93
N ILE A 32 19.94 32.15 28.55
CA ILE A 32 19.97 31.65 29.94
C ILE A 32 20.86 32.58 30.77
N HIS A 33 20.23 33.39 31.63
CA HIS A 33 20.95 34.39 32.42
C HIS A 33 21.55 33.85 33.72
N GLU A 34 21.11 32.71 34.27
CA GLU A 34 21.69 32.16 35.50
C GLU A 34 21.59 30.63 35.54
N LEU A 35 22.74 29.94 35.64
CA LEU A 35 22.82 28.60 36.22
C LEU A 35 23.99 28.59 37.22
N PRO A 36 23.77 28.25 38.50
CA PRO A 36 24.85 28.04 39.45
C PRO A 36 25.42 26.64 39.22
N LEU A 37 26.55 26.54 38.52
CA LEU A 37 27.32 25.30 38.42
C LEU A 37 28.24 25.19 39.64
N SER A 38 27.70 24.71 40.77
CA SER A 38 28.54 24.21 41.88
C SER A 38 28.98 22.78 41.54
N TYR A 39 30.26 22.61 41.21
CA TYR A 39 30.88 21.31 41.03
C TYR A 39 31.87 21.03 42.17
N THR A 40 31.60 19.99 42.97
CA THR A 40 32.55 19.48 43.96
C THR A 40 32.99 18.09 43.50
N GLY A 41 34.20 17.98 42.93
CA GLY A 41 34.75 16.69 42.53
C GLY A 41 36.21 16.81 42.11
N LYS A 42 37.12 16.30 42.93
CA LYS A 42 38.55 16.12 42.61
C LYS A 42 38.68 14.99 41.59
N HIS A 43 39.08 15.29 40.35
CA HIS A 43 39.98 14.49 39.51
C HIS A 43 40.39 15.30 38.26
N THR A 44 41.69 15.54 38.14
CA THR A 44 42.50 15.95 36.97
C THR A 44 42.32 14.91 35.83
N ASP A 45 42.22 15.16 34.51
CA ASP A 45 42.63 16.26 33.61
C ASP A 45 41.79 16.31 32.31
N LEU A 46 41.46 17.52 31.86
CA LEU A 46 41.02 18.04 30.53
C LEU A 46 40.13 17.17 29.61
N PRO A 47 38.83 17.53 29.47
CA PRO A 47 38.44 18.52 28.45
C PRO A 47 37.57 19.68 28.96
N LEU A 48 37.39 19.82 30.28
CA LEU A 48 36.58 20.91 30.86
C LEU A 48 37.25 22.29 30.78
N GLN A 49 38.58 22.36 30.87
CA GLN A 49 39.31 23.64 30.85
C GLN A 49 39.26 24.30 29.46
N GLN A 50 39.31 23.52 28.38
CA GLN A 50 39.10 24.02 27.00
C GLN A 50 37.66 24.50 26.79
N ILE A 51 36.69 23.82 27.41
CA ILE A 51 35.28 24.21 27.36
C ILE A 51 35.06 25.53 28.13
N GLU A 52 35.65 25.70 29.32
CA GLU A 52 35.60 26.98 30.04
C GLU A 52 36.23 28.12 29.23
N LEU A 53 37.35 27.87 28.57
CA LEU A 53 38.01 28.86 27.70
C LEU A 53 37.15 29.21 26.48
N GLN A 54 36.51 28.24 25.85
CA GLN A 54 35.55 28.45 24.75
C GLN A 54 34.34 29.26 25.22
N ILE A 55 33.74 28.91 26.36
CA ILE A 55 32.59 29.64 26.93
C ILE A 55 33.00 31.07 27.29
N LYS A 56 34.20 31.27 27.87
CA LYS A 56 34.70 32.60 28.24
C LYS A 56 34.99 33.47 27.00
N SER A 57 35.51 32.87 25.93
CA SER A 57 35.72 33.52 24.64
C SER A 57 34.41 33.91 23.93
N ILE A 58 33.42 33.02 23.97
CA ILE A 58 32.09 33.29 23.43
C ILE A 58 31.42 34.41 24.24
N ARG A 59 31.49 34.36 25.58
CA ARG A 59 30.93 35.38 26.48
C ARG A 59 31.58 36.75 26.30
N SER A 60 32.89 36.83 26.08
CA SER A 60 33.56 38.11 25.83
C SER A 60 33.19 38.68 24.45
N SER A 61 33.06 37.81 23.45
CA SER A 61 32.64 38.19 22.09
C SER A 61 31.20 38.68 22.07
N THR A 62 30.27 38.00 22.75
CA THR A 62 28.88 38.44 22.88
C THR A 62 28.76 39.75 23.67
N LEU A 63 29.53 39.93 24.76
CA LEU A 63 29.55 41.20 25.49
C LEU A 63 30.04 42.36 24.61
N ASN A 64 31.05 42.15 23.77
CA ASN A 64 31.56 43.18 22.86
C ASN A 64 30.53 43.56 21.79
N ILE A 65 29.80 42.58 21.24
CA ILE A 65 28.71 42.83 20.29
C ILE A 65 27.57 43.63 20.96
N ILE A 66 27.18 43.26 22.18
CA ILE A 66 26.16 43.99 22.97
C ILE A 66 26.62 45.43 23.24
N ARG A 67 27.90 45.63 23.58
CA ARG A 67 28.49 46.96 23.80
C ARG A 67 28.53 47.80 22.52
N LEU A 68 28.84 47.18 21.38
CA LEU A 68 28.82 47.84 20.06
C LEU A 68 27.39 48.24 19.67
N LEU A 69 26.42 47.36 19.91
CA LEU A 69 25.00 47.63 19.66
C LEU A 69 24.45 48.73 20.59
N GLY A 70 24.92 48.79 21.84
CA GLY A 70 24.53 49.82 22.82
C GLY A 70 25.04 51.23 22.53
N LYS A 71 26.04 51.41 21.65
CA LYS A 71 26.60 52.71 21.27
C LYS A 71 25.84 53.41 20.13
N THR A 72 24.80 52.78 19.60
CA THR A 72 23.94 53.40 18.58
C THR A 72 22.84 54.23 19.27
N SER A 73 22.80 55.52 18.97
CA SER A 73 21.73 56.44 19.40
C SER A 73 20.42 56.13 18.67
N MET A 74 19.81 55.00 19.00
CA MET A 74 18.53 54.57 18.45
C MET A 74 17.38 54.93 19.39
N ASN A 75 16.28 55.43 18.84
CA ASN A 75 15.04 55.70 19.57
C ASN A 75 14.55 54.43 20.28
N THR A 76 14.03 54.56 21.51
CA THR A 76 13.52 53.45 22.34
C THR A 76 12.52 52.56 21.59
N ASN A 77 11.65 53.17 20.77
CA ASN A 77 10.71 52.43 19.91
C ASN A 77 11.41 51.56 18.86
N LEU A 78 12.53 52.03 18.30
CA LEU A 78 13.29 51.29 17.30
C LEU A 78 14.08 50.14 17.93
N LYS A 79 14.61 50.34 19.14
CA LYS A 79 15.25 49.27 19.93
C LYS A 79 14.27 48.15 20.28
N LEU A 80 13.04 48.50 20.67
CA LEU A 80 11.98 47.51 20.93
C LEU A 80 11.58 46.74 19.67
N LYS A 81 11.42 47.42 18.54
CA LYS A 81 11.12 46.75 17.25
C LYS A 81 12.22 45.79 16.82
N ILE A 82 13.48 46.20 16.96
CA ILE A 82 14.64 45.35 16.63
C ILE A 82 14.76 44.18 17.60
N GLY A 83 14.54 44.41 18.89
CA GLY A 83 14.50 43.36 19.90
C GLY A 83 13.41 42.33 19.57
N LEU A 84 12.20 42.79 19.27
CA LEU A 84 11.08 41.93 18.89
C LEU A 84 11.38 41.14 17.60
N LEU A 85 11.93 41.80 16.57
CA LEU A 85 12.32 41.14 15.32
C LEU A 85 13.38 40.06 15.57
N PHE A 86 14.38 40.36 16.38
CA PHE A 86 15.42 39.39 16.75
C PHE A 86 14.83 38.19 17.49
N THR A 87 13.96 38.42 18.48
CA THR A 87 13.25 37.34 19.18
C THR A 87 12.41 36.48 18.23
N LEU A 88 11.75 37.10 17.25
CA LEU A 88 10.92 36.41 16.27
C LEU A 88 11.76 35.52 15.33
N ILE A 89 12.90 36.04 14.86
CA ILE A 89 13.87 35.27 14.06
C ILE A 89 14.41 34.09 14.88
N LEU A 90 14.72 34.33 16.15
CA LEU A 90 15.26 33.31 17.04
C LEU A 90 14.25 32.20 17.31
N PHE A 91 13.01 32.58 17.56
CA PHE A 91 11.90 31.65 17.72
C PHE A 91 11.67 30.85 16.44
N SER A 92 11.70 31.49 15.27
CA SER A 92 11.59 30.83 13.97
C SER A 92 12.73 29.82 13.74
N ALA A 93 13.98 30.18 14.03
CA ALA A 93 15.10 29.25 13.91
C ALA A 93 14.92 28.08 14.88
N MET A 94 14.50 28.36 16.10
CA MET A 94 14.24 27.36 17.13
C MET A 94 13.15 26.36 16.73
N THR A 95 12.12 26.78 15.98
CA THR A 95 11.11 25.84 15.46
C THR A 95 11.60 24.95 14.32
N ILE A 96 12.57 25.40 13.52
CA ILE A 96 13.00 24.72 12.29
C ILE A 96 14.13 23.72 12.55
N VAL A 97 15.09 24.05 13.42
CA VAL A 97 16.29 23.24 13.71
C VAL A 97 15.99 21.76 14.00
N PRO A 98 14.95 21.38 14.77
CA PRO A 98 14.64 19.97 15.02
C PRO A 98 14.33 19.14 13.77
N SER A 99 13.95 19.78 12.66
CA SER A 99 13.64 19.11 11.40
C SER A 99 14.88 18.58 10.68
N PHE A 100 16.05 19.17 10.92
CA PHE A 100 17.31 18.77 10.26
C PHE A 100 18.17 17.83 11.10
N TYR A 101 17.94 17.76 12.42
CA TYR A 101 18.76 16.96 13.34
C TYR A 101 17.93 15.94 14.10
N LYS A 102 18.16 14.65 13.82
CA LYS A 102 17.47 13.51 14.47
C LYS A 102 17.71 13.42 15.99
N ASP A 103 18.81 13.95 16.52
CA ASP A 103 19.18 13.85 17.95
C ASP A 103 18.74 15.06 18.79
N SER A 104 17.74 15.81 18.34
CA SER A 104 17.23 16.98 19.07
C SER A 104 16.59 16.59 20.43
N PRO A 105 16.74 17.39 21.49
CA PRO A 105 16.17 17.12 22.81
C PRO A 105 14.66 16.80 22.78
N GLU A 106 14.22 15.84 23.60
CA GLU A 106 12.82 15.37 23.57
C GLU A 106 11.79 16.47 23.89
N TRP A 107 12.10 17.37 24.82
CA TRP A 107 11.21 18.50 25.13
C TRP A 107 11.02 19.42 23.93
N TRP A 108 12.06 19.59 23.12
CA TRP A 108 12.06 20.46 21.93
C TRP A 108 11.18 19.86 20.84
N LYS A 109 11.31 18.54 20.60
CA LYS A 109 10.41 17.82 19.70
C LYS A 109 8.97 17.84 20.22
N LYS A 110 8.73 17.56 21.50
CA LYS A 110 7.37 17.48 22.07
C LYS A 110 6.57 18.77 21.95
N TYR A 111 7.17 19.94 22.22
CA TYR A 111 6.44 21.20 22.32
C TYR A 111 6.55 22.13 21.11
N LEU A 112 7.61 22.02 20.29
CA LEU A 112 7.85 22.95 19.17
C LEU A 112 7.74 22.28 17.80
N ALA A 113 8.25 21.06 17.64
CA ALA A 113 8.31 20.39 16.34
C ALA A 113 8.15 18.86 16.47
N PRO A 114 6.94 18.37 16.82
CA PRO A 114 6.72 16.95 17.11
C PRO A 114 6.89 16.03 15.91
N GLN A 115 6.64 16.53 14.70
CA GLN A 115 6.79 15.76 13.46
C GLN A 115 7.88 16.32 12.52
N GLY A 116 8.53 17.43 12.89
CA GLY A 116 9.44 18.14 12.00
C GLY A 116 8.78 18.61 10.69
N LEU A 117 9.59 19.03 9.72
CA LEU A 117 9.15 19.26 8.35
C LEU A 117 8.94 17.92 7.64
N LYS A 118 7.76 17.73 7.03
CA LYS A 118 7.48 16.59 6.16
C LYS A 118 8.28 16.75 4.88
N LEU A 119 9.13 15.77 4.58
CA LEU A 119 9.96 15.78 3.39
C LEU A 119 9.17 15.13 2.25
N GLY A 120 9.09 15.82 1.11
CA GLY A 120 8.48 15.24 -0.09
C GLY A 120 9.32 14.13 -0.69
N LEU A 121 8.78 13.46 -1.71
CA LEU A 121 9.43 12.35 -2.42
C LEU A 121 10.85 12.68 -2.92
N ASP A 122 11.06 13.90 -3.42
CA ASP A 122 12.35 14.34 -3.96
C ASP A 122 13.45 14.43 -2.88
N LEU A 123 13.06 14.77 -1.65
CA LEU A 123 14.00 14.93 -0.53
C LEU A 123 14.14 13.67 0.33
N GLN A 124 13.08 12.88 0.46
CA GLN A 124 13.05 11.67 1.29
C GLN A 124 13.36 10.39 0.48
N GLY A 125 13.30 10.46 -0.85
CA GLY A 125 13.25 9.30 -1.72
C GLY A 125 11.92 8.55 -1.61
N GLY A 126 11.72 7.54 -2.45
CA GLY A 126 10.53 6.69 -2.45
C GLY A 126 10.07 6.31 -3.85
N VAL A 127 8.77 6.07 -4.00
CA VAL A 127 8.17 5.59 -5.26
C VAL A 127 7.15 6.58 -5.79
N HIS A 128 7.22 6.87 -7.09
CA HIS A 128 6.17 7.51 -7.88
C HIS A 128 5.69 6.54 -8.96
N MET A 129 4.38 6.26 -9.00
CA MET A 129 3.75 5.37 -9.96
C MET A 129 2.53 6.04 -10.58
N VAL A 130 2.33 5.79 -11.87
CA VAL A 130 1.08 6.08 -12.58
C VAL A 130 0.49 4.74 -13.00
N LEU A 131 -0.74 4.48 -12.55
CA LEU A 131 -1.44 3.22 -12.76
C LEU A 131 -2.66 3.49 -13.63
N ARG A 132 -2.87 2.70 -14.67
CA ARG A 132 -4.06 2.78 -15.52
C ARG A 132 -5.06 1.71 -15.13
N VAL A 133 -6.32 2.09 -15.00
CA VAL A 133 -7.44 1.19 -14.73
C VAL A 133 -7.91 0.57 -16.04
N ASP A 134 -8.11 -0.76 -16.03
CA ASP A 134 -8.63 -1.49 -17.18
C ASP A 134 -10.15 -1.32 -17.28
N LEU A 135 -10.57 -0.21 -17.90
CA LEU A 135 -11.97 0.18 -18.05
C LEU A 135 -12.75 -0.77 -18.94
N ASP A 136 -12.15 -1.27 -20.02
CA ASP A 136 -12.80 -2.19 -20.95
C ASP A 136 -13.13 -3.51 -20.25
N LYS A 137 -12.21 -4.02 -19.43
CA LYS A 137 -12.48 -5.20 -18.61
C LYS A 137 -13.54 -4.96 -17.55
N ALA A 138 -13.61 -3.76 -16.95
CA ALA A 138 -14.67 -3.42 -16.01
C ALA A 138 -16.05 -3.43 -16.69
N VAL A 139 -16.15 -2.87 -17.90
CA VAL A 139 -17.37 -2.89 -18.73
C VAL A 139 -17.74 -4.32 -19.11
N ALA A 140 -16.79 -5.11 -19.59
CA ALA A 140 -17.00 -6.51 -19.95
C ALA A 140 -17.47 -7.36 -18.76
N ASN A 141 -16.88 -7.16 -17.57
CA ASN A 141 -17.30 -7.86 -16.35
C ASN A 141 -18.72 -7.46 -15.94
N SER A 142 -19.05 -6.16 -15.99
CA SER A 142 -20.41 -5.68 -15.68
C SER A 142 -21.43 -6.28 -16.64
N LEU A 143 -21.14 -6.28 -17.94
CA LEU A 143 -22.02 -6.89 -18.94
C LEU A 143 -22.12 -8.41 -18.76
N GLY A 144 -21.02 -9.08 -18.44
CA GLY A 144 -21.00 -10.52 -18.15
C GLY A 144 -21.91 -10.90 -16.98
N LEU A 145 -21.92 -10.10 -15.91
CA LEU A 145 -22.83 -10.29 -14.77
C LEU A 145 -24.29 -10.09 -15.21
N SER A 146 -24.60 -9.00 -15.92
CA SER A 146 -25.95 -8.76 -16.45
C SER A 146 -26.41 -9.86 -17.41
N ALA A 147 -25.51 -10.35 -18.26
CA ALA A 147 -25.75 -11.44 -19.21
C ALA A 147 -26.04 -12.77 -18.49
N GLN A 148 -25.31 -13.08 -17.41
CA GLN A 148 -25.58 -14.25 -16.59
C GLN A 148 -26.95 -14.16 -15.90
N ASP A 149 -27.31 -12.99 -15.37
CA ASP A 149 -28.59 -12.80 -14.69
C ASP A 149 -29.76 -12.84 -15.68
N LEU A 150 -29.58 -12.29 -16.88
CA LEU A 150 -30.53 -12.46 -17.98
C LEU A 150 -30.69 -13.94 -18.33
N LYS A 151 -29.58 -14.68 -18.54
CA LYS A 151 -29.62 -16.12 -18.84
C LYS A 151 -30.36 -16.90 -17.77
N LYS A 152 -30.15 -16.59 -16.49
CA LYS A 152 -30.91 -17.20 -15.38
C LYS A 152 -32.40 -16.83 -15.43
N GLY A 153 -32.73 -15.58 -15.76
CA GLY A 153 -34.11 -15.11 -15.94
C GLY A 153 -34.85 -15.83 -17.06
N LEU A 154 -34.19 -15.97 -18.22
CA LEU A 154 -34.69 -16.73 -19.37
C LEU A 154 -34.87 -18.21 -19.03
N ALA A 155 -33.91 -18.82 -18.32
CA ALA A 155 -33.99 -20.21 -17.90
C ALA A 155 -35.21 -20.49 -16.99
N LYS A 156 -35.58 -19.56 -16.09
CA LYS A 156 -36.80 -19.67 -15.26
C LYS A 156 -38.09 -19.71 -16.09
N LYS A 157 -38.07 -19.16 -17.31
CA LYS A 157 -39.18 -19.17 -18.26
C LYS A 157 -39.06 -20.31 -19.29
N ASN A 158 -38.17 -21.28 -19.07
CA ASN A 158 -37.86 -22.38 -19.99
C ASN A 158 -37.31 -21.93 -21.35
N ILE A 159 -36.74 -20.72 -21.43
CA ILE A 159 -36.09 -20.19 -22.63
C ILE A 159 -34.59 -20.50 -22.52
N SER A 160 -34.09 -21.31 -23.45
CA SER A 160 -32.66 -21.63 -23.53
C SER A 160 -31.90 -20.54 -24.29
N ALA A 161 -30.83 -20.03 -23.69
CA ALA A 161 -29.95 -19.03 -24.28
C ALA A 161 -28.49 -19.51 -24.20
N VAL A 162 -27.84 -19.58 -25.35
CA VAL A 162 -26.42 -19.92 -25.46
C VAL A 162 -25.65 -18.63 -25.75
N GLN A 163 -24.74 -18.29 -24.84
CA GLN A 163 -23.86 -17.13 -25.00
C GLN A 163 -22.80 -17.44 -26.04
N LEU A 164 -22.57 -16.50 -26.95
CA LEU A 164 -21.47 -16.50 -27.90
C LEU A 164 -20.43 -15.47 -27.45
N ASP A 165 -19.16 -15.76 -27.71
CA ASP A 165 -18.09 -14.81 -27.50
C ASP A 165 -18.23 -13.62 -28.46
N SER A 166 -18.02 -12.43 -27.92
CA SER A 166 -18.04 -11.17 -28.67
C SER A 166 -16.65 -10.52 -28.55
N PRO A 167 -16.11 -9.96 -29.65
CA PRO A 167 -14.87 -9.19 -29.60
C PRO A 167 -15.04 -7.81 -28.96
N ASP A 168 -16.27 -7.30 -28.86
CA ASP A 168 -16.55 -6.00 -28.24
C ASP A 168 -16.87 -6.19 -26.74
N PRO A 169 -16.12 -5.53 -25.83
CA PRO A 169 -16.31 -5.63 -24.38
C PRO A 169 -17.67 -5.11 -23.90
N ALA A 170 -18.34 -4.26 -24.67
CA ALA A 170 -19.67 -3.74 -24.37
C ALA A 170 -20.80 -4.54 -25.05
N GLN A 171 -20.50 -5.69 -25.68
CA GLN A 171 -21.47 -6.52 -26.38
C GLN A 171 -21.43 -7.99 -25.95
N VAL A 172 -22.60 -8.60 -25.80
CA VAL A 172 -22.75 -10.06 -25.66
C VAL A 172 -23.86 -10.54 -26.58
N VAL A 173 -23.59 -11.61 -27.32
CA VAL A 173 -24.56 -12.19 -28.25
C VAL A 173 -25.10 -13.50 -27.68
N PHE A 174 -26.41 -13.67 -27.72
CA PHE A 174 -27.10 -14.90 -27.35
C PHE A 174 -27.77 -15.52 -28.56
N THR A 175 -27.63 -16.83 -28.73
CA THR A 175 -28.45 -17.62 -29.65
C THR A 175 -29.59 -18.29 -28.89
N LEU A 176 -30.79 -18.22 -29.43
CA LEU A 176 -32.00 -18.85 -28.89
C LEU A 176 -32.36 -20.09 -29.72
N PRO A 177 -32.16 -21.31 -29.22
CA PRO A 177 -32.45 -22.53 -29.99
C PRO A 177 -33.94 -22.88 -30.06
N ASN A 178 -34.75 -22.40 -29.11
CA ASN A 178 -36.18 -22.72 -29.01
C ASN A 178 -36.99 -21.43 -29.18
N THR A 179 -37.59 -21.22 -30.36
CA THR A 179 -38.09 -19.89 -30.75
C THR A 179 -39.54 -19.90 -31.22
N GLY A 180 -40.36 -19.21 -30.44
CA GLY A 180 -41.66 -18.68 -30.86
C GLY A 180 -42.02 -17.38 -30.14
N VAL A 181 -41.10 -16.79 -29.36
CA VAL A 181 -41.48 -15.84 -28.30
C VAL A 181 -40.54 -14.62 -28.22
N LEU A 182 -40.26 -13.98 -29.37
CA LEU A 182 -39.43 -12.76 -29.39
C LEU A 182 -40.13 -11.57 -28.71
N GLY A 183 -41.46 -11.55 -28.69
CA GLY A 183 -42.25 -10.49 -28.04
C GLY A 183 -42.12 -10.50 -26.51
N GLU A 184 -42.30 -11.65 -25.85
CA GLU A 184 -42.19 -11.76 -24.39
C GLU A 184 -40.76 -11.47 -23.90
N ILE A 185 -39.75 -11.81 -24.70
CA ILE A 185 -38.35 -11.50 -24.36
C ILE A 185 -38.12 -9.99 -24.33
N ASN A 186 -38.65 -9.26 -25.31
CA ASN A 186 -38.45 -7.82 -25.37
C ASN A 186 -39.15 -7.08 -24.21
N GLU A 187 -40.32 -7.56 -23.78
CA GLU A 187 -41.02 -7.05 -22.60
C GLU A 187 -40.26 -7.36 -21.30
N ILE A 188 -39.88 -8.63 -21.08
CA ILE A 188 -39.14 -9.06 -19.89
C ILE A 188 -37.87 -8.24 -19.72
N ILE A 189 -37.17 -7.92 -20.81
CA ILE A 189 -35.91 -7.23 -20.71
C ILE A 189 -36.09 -5.73 -20.48
N LYS A 190 -37.05 -5.07 -21.16
CA LYS A 190 -37.38 -3.67 -20.88
C LYS A 190 -37.84 -3.44 -19.43
N GLU A 191 -38.58 -4.39 -18.86
CA GLU A 191 -39.11 -4.28 -17.50
C GLU A 191 -38.02 -4.46 -16.43
N ASN A 192 -37.07 -5.38 -16.67
CA ASN A 192 -36.10 -5.79 -15.65
C ASN A 192 -34.67 -5.25 -15.87
N PHE A 193 -34.34 -4.75 -17.06
CA PHE A 193 -32.97 -4.34 -17.41
C PHE A 193 -32.97 -3.04 -18.25
N GLN A 194 -33.25 -1.92 -17.60
CA GLN A 194 -33.23 -0.57 -18.20
C GLN A 194 -31.82 -0.12 -18.65
N ASP A 195 -30.78 -0.76 -18.14
CA ASP A 195 -29.37 -0.45 -18.41
C ASP A 195 -28.81 -1.15 -19.67
N LEU A 196 -29.64 -1.92 -20.39
CA LEU A 196 -29.27 -2.68 -21.58
C LEU A 196 -30.02 -2.20 -22.82
N ASP A 197 -29.29 -1.95 -23.90
CA ASP A 197 -29.82 -1.81 -25.25
C ASP A 197 -29.79 -3.16 -25.97
N ILE A 198 -30.85 -3.47 -26.72
CA ILE A 198 -31.07 -4.80 -27.27
C ILE A 198 -31.42 -4.73 -28.73
N ASP A 199 -30.59 -5.38 -29.53
CA ASP A 199 -30.84 -5.60 -30.93
C ASP A 199 -31.19 -7.08 -31.15
N VAL A 200 -32.44 -7.33 -31.57
CA VAL A 200 -32.94 -8.68 -31.87
C VAL A 200 -32.86 -8.88 -33.38
N GLN A 201 -31.95 -9.75 -33.81
CA GLN A 201 -31.81 -10.12 -35.21
C GLN A 201 -32.42 -11.50 -35.44
N SER A 202 -33.47 -11.55 -36.27
CA SER A 202 -34.12 -12.80 -36.71
C SER A 202 -34.04 -12.88 -38.23
N GLU A 203 -33.08 -13.63 -38.75
CA GLU A 203 -33.00 -13.96 -40.17
C GLU A 203 -33.73 -15.28 -40.45
N ALA A 204 -34.48 -15.35 -41.55
CA ALA A 204 -35.22 -16.54 -41.94
C ALA A 204 -34.25 -17.73 -42.17
N GLY A 205 -34.48 -18.84 -41.46
CA GLY A 205 -33.68 -20.06 -41.57
C GLY A 205 -32.54 -20.21 -40.56
N THR A 206 -32.32 -19.23 -39.69
CA THR A 206 -31.32 -19.28 -38.60
C THR A 206 -31.98 -19.15 -37.23
N PHE A 207 -31.36 -19.71 -36.19
CA PHE A 207 -31.78 -19.44 -34.81
C PHE A 207 -31.72 -17.94 -34.50
N PRO A 208 -32.77 -17.33 -33.95
CA PRO A 208 -32.77 -15.94 -33.54
C PRO A 208 -31.60 -15.59 -32.62
N ARG A 209 -31.00 -14.42 -32.87
CA ARG A 209 -29.90 -13.87 -32.09
C ARG A 209 -30.35 -12.62 -31.36
N ILE A 210 -29.90 -12.51 -30.12
CA ILE A 210 -30.08 -11.32 -29.29
C ILE A 210 -28.71 -10.75 -29.03
N THR A 211 -28.50 -9.50 -29.44
CA THR A 211 -27.31 -8.73 -29.11
C THR A 211 -27.65 -7.81 -27.94
N LEU A 212 -26.98 -8.02 -26.81
CA LEU A 212 -27.05 -7.13 -25.66
C LEU A 212 -25.91 -6.14 -25.73
N LYS A 213 -26.24 -4.87 -25.54
CA LYS A 213 -25.31 -3.75 -25.41
C LYS A 213 -25.56 -3.05 -24.09
N LEU A 214 -24.51 -2.61 -23.41
CA LEU A 214 -24.71 -1.64 -22.32
C LEU A 214 -25.08 -0.29 -22.92
N THR A 215 -25.99 0.44 -22.27
CA THR A 215 -26.28 1.84 -22.63
C THR A 215 -25.05 2.71 -22.37
N GLN A 216 -24.91 3.81 -23.11
CA GLN A 216 -23.77 4.73 -22.95
C GLN A 216 -23.69 5.27 -21.51
N ASP A 217 -24.83 5.65 -20.93
CA ASP A 217 -24.92 6.11 -19.54
C ASP A 217 -24.40 5.06 -18.55
N LYS A 218 -24.74 3.77 -18.78
CA LYS A 218 -24.26 2.69 -17.94
C LYS A 218 -22.76 2.44 -18.10
N ILE A 219 -22.25 2.53 -19.33
CA ILE A 219 -20.81 2.39 -19.61
C ILE A 219 -20.04 3.47 -18.84
N ASP A 220 -20.47 4.73 -18.92
CA ASP A 220 -19.79 5.85 -18.26
C ASP A 220 -19.89 5.74 -16.73
N PHE A 221 -21.04 5.30 -16.20
CA PHE A 221 -21.19 4.96 -14.79
C PHE A 221 -20.22 3.85 -14.34
N VAL A 222 -20.11 2.76 -15.10
CA VAL A 222 -19.19 1.64 -14.77
C VAL A 222 -17.75 2.10 -14.80
N ARG A 223 -17.35 2.91 -15.80
CA ARG A 223 -16.00 3.46 -15.91
C ARG A 223 -15.64 4.32 -14.71
N GLN A 224 -16.52 5.26 -14.33
CA GLN A 224 -16.28 6.13 -13.19
C GLN A 224 -16.17 5.34 -11.88
N ASN A 225 -17.09 4.41 -11.64
CA ASN A 225 -17.04 3.56 -10.45
C ASN A 225 -15.79 2.67 -10.42
N ALA A 226 -15.35 2.15 -11.57
CA ALA A 226 -14.14 1.32 -11.64
C ALA A 226 -12.90 2.10 -11.20
N VAL A 227 -12.79 3.38 -11.58
CA VAL A 227 -11.70 4.26 -11.13
C VAL A 227 -11.80 4.54 -9.64
N ASP A 228 -12.98 4.91 -9.15
CA ASP A 228 -13.19 5.24 -7.73
C ASP A 228 -12.93 4.01 -6.82
N GLN A 229 -13.40 2.84 -7.24
CA GLN A 229 -13.15 1.57 -6.56
C GLN A 229 -11.66 1.22 -6.56
N SER A 230 -10.98 1.38 -7.69
CA SER A 230 -9.53 1.13 -7.79
C SER A 230 -8.74 2.06 -6.86
N LEU A 231 -9.14 3.33 -6.79
CA LEU A 231 -8.54 4.33 -5.92
C LEU A 231 -8.66 3.91 -4.44
N GLU A 232 -9.85 3.46 -4.04
CA GLU A 232 -10.10 3.00 -2.68
C GLU A 232 -9.34 1.71 -2.34
N ILE A 233 -9.24 0.77 -3.29
CA ILE A 233 -8.43 -0.44 -3.13
C ILE A 233 -6.95 -0.08 -2.91
N ILE A 234 -6.41 0.86 -3.69
CA ILE A 234 -5.02 1.29 -3.57
C ILE A 234 -4.78 1.96 -2.20
N ARG A 235 -5.69 2.83 -1.74
CA ARG A 235 -5.60 3.44 -0.40
C ARG A 235 -5.49 2.39 0.69
N ASN A 236 -6.44 1.45 0.73
CA ASN A 236 -6.47 0.40 1.74
C ASN A 236 -5.19 -0.46 1.73
N ARG A 237 -4.58 -0.71 0.56
CA ARG A 237 -3.32 -1.46 0.46
C ARG A 237 -2.12 -0.66 0.93
N VAL A 238 -2.07 0.62 0.59
CA VAL A 238 -0.98 1.50 1.03
C VAL A 238 -1.03 1.69 2.55
N ASP A 239 -2.23 1.78 3.13
CA ASP A 239 -2.42 1.83 4.58
C ASP A 239 -1.89 0.56 5.26
N GLN A 240 -2.11 -0.63 4.69
CA GLN A 240 -1.55 -1.89 5.18
C GLN A 240 -0.02 -1.94 5.12
N PHE A 241 0.59 -1.22 4.18
CA PHE A 241 2.05 -1.12 4.07
C PHE A 241 2.63 -0.26 5.20
N GLY A 242 1.82 0.60 5.85
CA GLY A 242 2.24 1.48 6.93
C GLY A 242 3.06 2.67 6.45
N VAL A 243 2.81 3.15 5.23
CA VAL A 243 3.45 4.36 4.69
C VAL A 243 2.84 5.59 5.35
N GLY A 244 3.69 6.46 5.89
CA GLY A 244 3.25 7.77 6.37
C GLY A 244 3.01 8.73 5.20
N ASP A 245 1.83 9.34 5.15
CA ASP A 245 1.46 10.41 4.22
C ASP A 245 1.59 10.07 2.71
N PRO A 246 0.92 9.00 2.21
CA PRO A 246 0.88 8.71 0.79
C PRO A 246 0.01 9.73 0.01
N VAL A 247 0.38 10.02 -1.23
CA VAL A 247 -0.46 10.80 -2.17
C VAL A 247 -1.06 9.85 -3.20
N ILE A 248 -2.38 9.66 -3.15
CA ILE A 248 -3.12 8.79 -4.07
C ILE A 248 -4.26 9.60 -4.67
N VAL A 249 -4.13 9.95 -5.94
CA VAL A 249 -5.07 10.84 -6.64
C VAL A 249 -5.37 10.34 -8.04
N ARG A 250 -6.60 10.57 -8.50
CA ARG A 250 -6.97 10.36 -9.91
C ARG A 250 -6.26 11.40 -10.79
N GLN A 251 -5.70 10.97 -11.89
CA GLN A 251 -5.13 11.81 -12.94
C GLN A 251 -5.80 11.44 -14.27
N GLY A 252 -6.43 12.41 -14.93
CA GLY A 252 -7.16 12.14 -16.17
C GLY A 252 -8.38 11.22 -15.97
N GLU A 253 -8.76 10.50 -17.02
CA GLU A 253 -9.98 9.69 -17.04
C GLU A 253 -9.79 8.31 -16.37
N ASP A 254 -8.66 7.65 -16.60
CA ASP A 254 -8.42 6.25 -16.24
C ASP A 254 -7.13 6.02 -15.45
N GLU A 255 -6.39 7.08 -15.06
CA GLU A 255 -5.12 6.96 -14.38
C GLU A 255 -5.19 7.36 -12.90
N ILE A 256 -4.36 6.72 -12.08
CA ILE A 256 -4.20 6.96 -10.66
C ILE A 256 -2.70 7.15 -10.37
N VAL A 257 -2.37 8.31 -9.81
CA VAL A 257 -1.03 8.64 -9.34
C VAL A 257 -0.88 8.20 -7.90
N VAL A 258 0.20 7.47 -7.63
CA VAL A 258 0.55 6.99 -6.30
C VAL A 258 1.97 7.45 -5.97
N GLN A 259 2.12 8.18 -4.86
CA GLN A 259 3.40 8.60 -4.32
C GLN A 259 3.58 8.08 -2.91
N LEU A 260 4.65 7.32 -2.70
CA LEU A 260 4.97 6.68 -1.43
C LEU A 260 6.34 7.16 -0.94
N PRO A 261 6.40 8.23 -0.12
CA PRO A 261 7.66 8.76 0.38
C PRO A 261 8.30 7.82 1.40
N GLY A 262 9.63 7.74 1.40
CA GLY A 262 10.40 6.97 2.38
C GLY A 262 10.38 5.45 2.21
N ILE A 263 9.80 4.94 1.12
CA ILE A 263 9.86 3.52 0.77
C ILE A 263 11.26 3.15 0.25
N LYS A 264 11.85 2.09 0.80
CA LYS A 264 13.13 1.55 0.35
C LYS A 264 12.99 0.42 -0.67
N ASP A 265 11.93 -0.38 -0.54
CA ASP A 265 11.68 -1.56 -1.38
C ASP A 265 10.56 -1.24 -2.38
N HIS A 266 10.98 -0.81 -3.58
CA HIS A 266 10.06 -0.36 -4.61
C HIS A 266 9.28 -1.51 -5.25
N GLU A 267 9.93 -2.67 -5.45
CA GLU A 267 9.29 -3.82 -6.08
C GLU A 267 8.21 -4.40 -5.15
N ARG A 268 8.46 -4.51 -3.84
CA ARG A 268 7.44 -4.94 -2.90
C ARG A 268 6.22 -4.01 -2.85
N ALA A 269 6.43 -2.70 -2.92
CA ALA A 269 5.32 -1.72 -2.95
C ALA A 269 4.50 -1.85 -4.25
N LYS A 270 5.19 -2.00 -5.38
CA LYS A 270 4.57 -2.22 -6.70
C LYS A 270 3.80 -3.54 -6.75
N ASP A 271 4.35 -4.63 -6.22
CA ASP A 271 3.70 -5.95 -6.22
C ASP A 271 2.43 -5.95 -5.36
N LEU A 272 2.47 -5.30 -4.20
CA LEU A 272 1.27 -5.17 -3.35
C LEU A 272 0.16 -4.41 -4.09
N ILE A 273 0.51 -3.33 -4.79
CA ILE A 273 -0.45 -2.51 -5.54
C ILE A 273 -0.95 -3.22 -6.80
N LYS A 274 -0.10 -3.98 -7.50
CA LYS A 274 -0.47 -4.73 -8.71
C LYS A 274 -1.28 -6.00 -8.44
N SER A 275 -1.05 -6.65 -7.30
CA SER A 275 -1.70 -7.92 -6.99
C SER A 275 -3.22 -7.80 -7.07
N THR A 276 -3.92 -8.61 -7.85
CA THR A 276 -5.39 -8.57 -7.85
C THR A 276 -5.88 -9.44 -6.70
N ALA A 277 -6.39 -8.84 -5.62
CA ALA A 277 -6.93 -9.58 -4.49
C ALA A 277 -8.37 -10.00 -4.81
N GLN A 278 -8.53 -11.02 -5.65
CA GLN A 278 -9.84 -11.62 -5.93
C GLN A 278 -10.19 -12.61 -4.80
N LEU A 279 -11.11 -12.20 -3.94
CA LEU A 279 -11.64 -13.07 -2.88
C LEU A 279 -12.78 -13.92 -3.44
N GLU A 280 -12.58 -15.23 -3.51
CA GLU A 280 -13.62 -16.19 -3.92
C GLU A 280 -14.04 -17.05 -2.74
N PHE A 281 -15.33 -17.05 -2.45
CA PHE A 281 -15.92 -18.02 -1.54
C PHE A 281 -16.30 -19.26 -2.33
N LYS A 282 -15.61 -20.38 -2.07
CA LYS A 282 -15.93 -21.68 -2.66
C LYS A 282 -16.49 -22.59 -1.59
N LEU A 283 -17.51 -23.37 -1.95
CA LEU A 283 -17.99 -24.44 -1.10
C LEU A 283 -16.91 -25.52 -1.03
N VAL A 284 -16.48 -25.84 0.19
CA VAL A 284 -15.55 -26.94 0.43
C VAL A 284 -16.33 -28.24 0.24
N SER A 285 -15.88 -29.07 -0.70
CA SER A 285 -16.46 -30.41 -0.90
C SER A 285 -16.25 -31.24 0.38
N GLN A 286 -17.31 -31.85 0.89
CA GLN A 286 -17.23 -32.79 2.01
C GLN A 286 -16.71 -34.17 1.58
N GLN A 287 -16.73 -34.46 0.28
CA GLN A 287 -16.02 -35.60 -0.28
C GLN A 287 -14.55 -35.24 -0.35
N SER A 288 -13.80 -35.63 0.67
CA SER A 288 -12.35 -35.69 0.60
C SER A 288 -11.99 -36.77 -0.41
N VAL A 289 -11.62 -36.37 -1.62
CA VAL A 289 -10.91 -37.26 -2.52
C VAL A 289 -9.58 -37.57 -1.84
N ASN A 290 -9.41 -38.80 -1.35
CA ASN A 290 -8.15 -39.23 -0.77
C ASN A 290 -7.14 -39.42 -1.91
N LEU A 291 -6.47 -38.32 -2.29
CA LEU A 291 -5.50 -38.30 -3.39
C LEU A 291 -4.38 -39.32 -3.17
N GLN A 292 -3.98 -39.55 -1.92
CA GLN A 292 -2.97 -40.54 -1.55
C GLN A 292 -3.42 -41.95 -1.96
N GLU A 293 -4.64 -42.32 -1.61
CA GLU A 293 -5.20 -43.65 -1.90
C GLU A 293 -5.40 -43.88 -3.41
N LEU A 294 -5.84 -42.86 -4.15
CA LEU A 294 -5.96 -42.95 -5.62
C LEU A 294 -4.58 -43.13 -6.29
N VAL A 295 -3.56 -42.42 -5.80
CA VAL A 295 -2.19 -42.57 -6.30
C VAL A 295 -1.62 -43.93 -5.93
N ASP A 296 -1.89 -44.45 -4.74
CA ASP A 296 -1.44 -45.78 -4.30
C ASP A 296 -2.12 -46.90 -5.10
N GLN A 297 -3.42 -46.78 -5.41
CA GLN A 297 -4.12 -47.68 -6.30
C GLN A 297 -3.53 -47.65 -7.73
N ALA A 298 -3.20 -46.46 -8.23
CA ALA A 298 -2.56 -46.32 -9.54
C ALA A 298 -1.13 -46.90 -9.57
N LYS A 299 -0.36 -46.76 -8.48
CA LYS A 299 0.94 -47.43 -8.31
C LYS A 299 0.78 -48.95 -8.30
N ALA A 300 -0.19 -49.47 -7.55
CA ALA A 300 -0.48 -50.90 -7.48
C ALA A 300 -0.95 -51.49 -8.82
N ALA A 301 -1.73 -50.72 -9.59
CA ALA A 301 -2.15 -51.06 -10.95
C ALA A 301 -1.04 -50.90 -12.02
N GLY A 302 0.15 -50.43 -11.63
CA GLY A 302 1.28 -50.19 -12.54
C GLY A 302 1.10 -48.99 -13.46
N GLN A 303 0.10 -48.14 -13.21
CA GLN A 303 -0.24 -46.95 -13.99
C GLN A 303 0.63 -45.73 -13.62
N TRP A 304 1.32 -45.78 -12.47
CA TRP A 304 2.24 -44.72 -12.02
C TRP A 304 3.49 -45.31 -11.34
N ARG A 305 4.64 -44.65 -11.56
CA ARG A 305 5.91 -44.92 -10.86
C ARG A 305 6.47 -43.60 -10.33
N GLU A 306 7.11 -43.63 -9.17
CA GLU A 306 7.79 -42.44 -8.63
C GLU A 306 8.88 -41.97 -9.60
N GLY A 307 8.91 -40.67 -9.89
CA GLY A 307 9.78 -40.10 -10.92
C GLY A 307 9.25 -40.23 -12.36
N GLY A 308 7.97 -40.56 -12.55
CA GLY A 308 7.39 -40.75 -13.87
C GLY A 308 7.40 -39.52 -14.79
N ASP A 309 7.48 -39.77 -16.10
CA ASP A 309 7.50 -38.74 -17.14
C ASP A 309 6.12 -38.09 -17.35
N ALA A 310 6.08 -36.94 -18.05
CA ALA A 310 4.84 -36.23 -18.37
C ALA A 310 3.78 -37.10 -19.07
N GLU A 311 4.20 -38.09 -19.86
CA GLU A 311 3.29 -39.03 -20.52
C GLU A 311 2.63 -40.01 -19.53
N GLN A 312 3.34 -40.42 -18.48
CA GLN A 312 2.80 -41.27 -17.42
C GLN A 312 1.83 -40.49 -16.54
N LEU A 313 2.08 -39.19 -16.30
CA LEU A 313 1.15 -38.32 -15.58
C LEU A 313 -0.17 -38.16 -16.36
N LYS A 314 -0.09 -38.05 -17.68
CA LYS A 314 -1.26 -38.02 -18.56
C LYS A 314 -2.05 -39.32 -18.48
N GLN A 315 -1.38 -40.48 -18.49
CA GLN A 315 -2.04 -41.78 -18.34
C GLN A 315 -2.70 -41.95 -16.97
N LEU A 316 -2.04 -41.48 -15.90
CA LEU A 316 -2.60 -41.45 -14.55
C LEU A 316 -3.87 -40.60 -14.49
N ASN A 317 -3.84 -39.38 -15.03
CA ASN A 317 -4.99 -38.48 -15.05
C ASN A 317 -6.15 -39.03 -15.88
N LEU A 318 -5.86 -39.72 -17.00
CA LEU A 318 -6.88 -40.42 -17.79
C LEU A 318 -7.50 -41.59 -17.02
N GLY A 319 -6.69 -42.38 -16.30
CA GLY A 319 -7.17 -43.52 -15.50
C GLY A 319 -8.00 -43.11 -14.29
N LEU A 320 -7.65 -41.98 -13.67
CA LEU A 320 -8.33 -41.44 -12.49
C LEU A 320 -9.46 -40.46 -12.83
N GLN A 321 -9.69 -40.13 -14.10
CA GLN A 321 -10.68 -39.16 -14.54
C GLN A 321 -12.11 -39.48 -14.07
N ALA A 322 -12.44 -40.77 -13.91
CA ALA A 322 -13.74 -41.21 -13.40
C ALA A 322 -13.93 -40.97 -11.89
N SER A 323 -12.83 -40.92 -11.14
CA SER A 323 -12.80 -40.71 -9.69
C SER A 323 -12.55 -39.26 -9.31
N LEU A 324 -12.11 -38.44 -10.26
CA LEU A 324 -11.84 -37.01 -10.10
C LEU A 324 -13.09 -36.19 -10.47
N PRO A 325 -13.34 -35.05 -9.79
CA PRO A 325 -14.35 -34.09 -10.23
C PRO A 325 -14.13 -33.64 -11.68
N LYS A 326 -15.22 -33.36 -12.40
CA LYS A 326 -15.15 -32.95 -13.81
C LYS A 326 -14.25 -31.72 -13.98
N GLY A 327 -13.30 -31.81 -14.91
CA GLY A 327 -12.37 -30.72 -15.23
C GLY A 327 -11.22 -30.56 -14.24
N THR A 328 -10.93 -31.56 -13.41
CA THR A 328 -9.77 -31.56 -12.51
C THR A 328 -8.71 -32.56 -12.97
N GLU A 329 -7.45 -32.26 -12.65
CA GLU A 329 -6.29 -33.11 -12.92
C GLU A 329 -5.38 -33.17 -11.70
N ILE A 330 -4.62 -34.26 -11.57
CA ILE A 330 -3.58 -34.41 -10.57
C ILE A 330 -2.28 -33.86 -11.16
N ALA A 331 -1.62 -33.00 -10.38
CA ALA A 331 -0.29 -32.49 -10.67
C ALA A 331 0.64 -32.78 -9.49
N PHE A 332 1.91 -33.06 -9.79
CA PHE A 332 2.96 -33.26 -8.79
C PHE A 332 3.90 -32.06 -8.77
N GLN A 333 4.40 -31.71 -7.59
CA GLN A 333 5.41 -30.68 -7.46
C GLN A 333 6.79 -31.28 -7.75
N LEU A 334 7.47 -30.75 -8.77
CA LEU A 334 8.87 -31.09 -9.06
C LEU A 334 9.78 -30.27 -8.15
N ILE A 335 10.48 -30.94 -7.22
CA ILE A 335 11.51 -30.31 -6.39
C ILE A 335 12.87 -30.64 -7.03
N VAL A 336 13.49 -29.65 -7.66
CA VAL A 336 14.84 -29.78 -8.22
C VAL A 336 15.83 -29.21 -7.22
N ASP A 337 16.67 -30.07 -6.63
CA ASP A 337 17.81 -29.63 -5.84
C ASP A 337 18.90 -29.09 -6.78
N GLU A 338 19.23 -27.80 -6.62
CA GLU A 338 20.21 -27.07 -7.45
C GLU A 338 21.63 -27.66 -7.32
N GLN A 339 21.93 -28.39 -6.22
CA GLN A 339 23.24 -28.99 -5.98
C GLN A 339 23.32 -30.46 -6.40
N ASN A 340 22.19 -31.11 -6.66
CA ASN A 340 22.13 -32.49 -7.12
C ASN A 340 20.93 -32.68 -8.06
N PRO A 341 21.09 -32.54 -9.39
CA PRO A 341 19.99 -32.47 -10.36
C PRO A 341 19.26 -33.81 -10.60
N LYS A 342 19.33 -34.76 -9.66
CA LYS A 342 18.46 -35.93 -9.67
C LYS A 342 17.06 -35.48 -9.24
N LYS A 343 16.14 -35.51 -10.21
CA LYS A 343 14.72 -35.17 -10.04
C LYS A 343 14.10 -36.07 -8.97
N GLU A 344 13.69 -35.50 -7.84
CA GLU A 344 12.78 -36.15 -6.91
C GLU A 344 11.38 -35.55 -7.08
N ASN A 345 10.44 -36.34 -7.58
CA ASN A 345 9.02 -36.01 -7.61
C ASN A 345 8.42 -36.46 -6.27
N LYS A 346 7.84 -35.54 -5.50
CA LYS A 346 7.10 -35.86 -4.27
C LYS A 346 5.60 -35.66 -4.45
#